data_AF-A0A7W2FXP9-F1
#
_entry.id   AF-A0A7W2FXP9-F1
#
_cell.length_a   1.000
_cell.length_b   1.000
_cell.length_c   1.000
_cell.angle_alpha   90.00
_cell.angle_beta   90.00
_cell.angle_gamma   90.00
#
_symmetry.space_group_name_H-M   'P 1'
#
loop_
_entity.id
_entity.type
_entity.pdbx_description
1 polymer ?
#
loop_
_entity_poly.entity_id
_entity_poly.type
_entity_poly.pdbx_seq_one_letter_code
_entity_poly.pdbx_strand_id
1 'polypeptide(L)'
;MLKNKWTVLVLIQVIISLVSGILLSKMSLIGRIGVSTVYTEYGFMKHWYKGFATVLAIQLLLIAILWIVKRITSYKNFSLVNLILIILGLLGLIYTFYDFTQTSHKYMNSQFHAGGYLFWAGWFITCLYFFFARVKPKPITIENTPKETIETTSNL
;
A
#
# COMPACT_ATOMS: atom_id res chain seq x y z
N MET A 1 0.68 13.35 20.73
CA MET A 1 0.70 14.24 19.54
C MET A 1 1.11 13.43 18.29
N LEU A 2 0.19 12.63 17.73
CA LEU A 2 0.43 11.68 16.62
C LEU A 2 -0.64 11.77 15.50
N LYS A 3 -1.60 12.70 15.64
CA LYS A 3 -2.86 12.73 14.89
C LYS A 3 -2.66 13.13 13.41
N ASN A 4 -1.62 13.90 13.09
CA ASN A 4 -1.51 14.56 11.77
C ASN A 4 -0.74 13.74 10.71
N LYS A 5 0.20 12.87 11.09
CA LYS A 5 1.08 12.18 10.12
C LYS A 5 0.32 11.18 9.24
N TRP A 6 -0.64 10.49 9.84
CA TRP A 6 -1.51 9.52 9.15
C TRP A 6 -2.48 10.20 8.19
N THR A 7 -3.04 11.35 8.59
CA THR A 7 -3.91 12.15 7.74
C THR A 7 -3.18 12.63 6.47
N VAL A 8 -1.91 13.03 6.60
CA VAL A 8 -1.08 13.43 5.45
C VAL A 8 -0.87 12.27 4.48
N LEU A 9 -0.55 11.07 4.97
CA LEU A 9 -0.42 9.88 4.10
C LEU A 9 -1.73 9.59 3.36
N VAL A 10 -2.86 9.56 4.06
CA VAL A 10 -4.16 9.29 3.45
C VAL A 10 -4.51 10.35 2.41
N LEU A 11 -4.25 11.63 2.69
CA LEU A 11 -4.49 12.71 1.74
C LEU A 11 -3.63 12.57 0.48
N ILE A 12 -2.34 12.23 0.63
CA ILE A 12 -1.45 11.92 -0.50
C ILE A 12 -2.03 10.77 -1.32
N GLN A 13 -2.51 9.70 -0.68
CA GLN A 13 -3.13 8.57 -1.39
C GLN A 13 -4.43 8.94 -2.10
N VAL A 14 -5.25 9.82 -1.52
CA VAL A 14 -6.46 10.34 -2.19
C VAL A 14 -6.08 11.09 -3.46
N ILE A 15 -5.07 11.96 -3.41
CA ILE A 15 -4.60 12.73 -4.57
C ILE A 15 -4.02 11.80 -5.64
N ILE A 16 -3.13 10.89 -5.25
CA ILE A 16 -2.53 9.89 -6.16
C ILE A 16 -3.61 9.04 -6.83
N SER A 17 -4.58 8.57 -6.05
CA SER A 17 -5.68 7.74 -6.57
C SER A 17 -6.56 8.53 -7.53
N LEU A 18 -6.83 9.80 -7.24
CA LEU A 18 -7.65 10.66 -8.08
C LEU A 18 -6.97 10.89 -9.42
N VAL A 19 -5.69 11.28 -9.40
CA VAL A 19 -4.90 11.50 -10.61
C VAL A 19 -4.75 10.19 -11.39
N SER A 20 -4.46 9.07 -10.73
CA SER A 20 -4.37 7.75 -11.37
C SER A 20 -5.69 7.35 -12.02
N GLY A 21 -6.83 7.54 -11.34
CA GLY A 21 -8.16 7.23 -11.88
C GLY A 21 -8.51 8.09 -13.10
N ILE A 22 -8.19 9.39 -13.07
CA ILE A 22 -8.35 10.28 -14.23
C ILE A 22 -7.49 9.79 -15.40
N LEU A 23 -6.21 9.49 -15.15
CA LEU A 23 -5.27 9.03 -16.17
C LEU A 23 -5.65 7.68 -16.78
N LEU A 24 -6.08 6.71 -15.97
CA LEU A 24 -6.57 5.40 -16.43
C LEU A 24 -7.85 5.50 -17.25
N SER A 25 -8.63 6.57 -17.12
CA SER A 25 -9.79 6.81 -18.00
C SER A 25 -9.43 7.36 -19.38
N LYS A 26 -8.19 7.86 -19.54
CA LYS A 26 -7.68 8.43 -20.80
C LYS A 26 -7.16 7.33 -21.72
N MET A 27 -8.00 6.35 -22.02
CA MET A 27 -7.68 5.29 -22.98
C MET A 27 -7.63 5.84 -24.42
N SER A 28 -6.78 5.26 -25.26
CA SER A 28 -6.78 5.53 -26.71
C SER A 28 -8.08 5.05 -27.35
N LEU A 29 -8.40 5.53 -28.55
CA LEU A 29 -9.62 5.12 -29.27
C LEU A 29 -9.62 3.60 -29.52
N ILE A 30 -8.49 3.04 -29.95
CA ILE A 30 -8.32 1.60 -30.16
C ILE A 30 -8.48 0.80 -28.86
N GLY A 31 -7.94 1.30 -27.75
CA GLY A 31 -8.12 0.70 -26.43
C GLY A 31 -9.57 0.75 -25.94
N ARG A 32 -10.28 1.86 -26.19
CA ARG A 32 -11.69 2.00 -25.83
C ARG A 32 -12.57 1.03 -26.61
N ILE A 33 -12.28 0.81 -27.89
CA ILE A 33 -12.97 -0.20 -28.70
C ILE A 33 -12.70 -1.59 -28.13
N GLY A 34 -11.44 -1.96 -27.88
CA GLY A 34 -11.07 -3.26 -27.30
C GLY A 34 -11.75 -3.55 -25.95
N VAL A 35 -11.79 -2.57 -25.04
CA VAL A 35 -12.50 -2.70 -23.75
C VAL A 35 -14.03 -2.74 -23.92
N SER A 36 -14.56 -2.23 -25.03
CA SER A 36 -16.01 -2.25 -25.29
C SER A 36 -16.49 -3.50 -26.01
N THR A 37 -15.60 -4.23 -26.69
CA THR A 37 -15.97 -5.38 -27.51
C THR A 37 -15.40 -6.71 -27.04
N VAL A 38 -14.17 -6.73 -26.48
CA VAL A 38 -13.45 -7.96 -26.09
C VAL A 38 -13.31 -8.07 -24.57
N TYR A 39 -13.08 -6.95 -23.89
CA TYR A 39 -12.68 -6.90 -22.47
C TYR A 39 -13.71 -6.12 -21.63
N THR A 40 -14.98 -6.49 -21.73
CA THR A 40 -16.11 -5.71 -21.19
C THR A 40 -16.10 -5.55 -19.67
N GLU A 41 -15.52 -6.52 -18.96
CA GLU A 41 -15.28 -6.52 -17.51
C GLU A 41 -14.39 -5.36 -17.05
N TYR A 42 -13.54 -4.85 -17.93
CA TYR A 42 -12.69 -3.69 -17.68
C TYR A 42 -13.38 -2.36 -17.98
N GLY A 43 -14.68 -2.39 -18.30
CA GLY A 43 -15.47 -1.21 -18.62
C GLY A 43 -15.51 -0.15 -17.51
N PHE A 44 -15.24 -0.54 -16.25
CA PHE A 44 -15.11 0.41 -15.15
C PHE A 44 -13.99 1.43 -15.38
N MET A 45 -12.90 1.03 -16.05
CA MET A 45 -11.77 1.93 -16.32
C MET A 45 -12.11 3.04 -17.32
N LYS A 46 -13.23 2.95 -18.06
CA LYS A 46 -13.71 4.05 -18.91
C LYS A 46 -14.16 5.27 -18.09
N HIS A 47 -14.46 5.08 -16.82
CA HIS A 47 -14.99 6.11 -15.94
C HIS A 47 -13.97 6.47 -14.85
N TRP A 48 -13.50 7.72 -14.87
CA TRP A 48 -12.46 8.19 -13.94
C TRP A 48 -12.81 7.95 -12.47
N TYR A 49 -14.08 8.10 -12.08
CA TYR A 49 -14.52 7.94 -10.69
C TYR A 49 -14.51 6.47 -10.23
N LYS A 50 -14.74 5.51 -11.14
CA LYS A 50 -14.63 4.08 -10.83
C LYS A 50 -13.16 3.69 -10.70
N GLY A 51 -12.31 4.15 -11.63
CA GLY A 51 -10.85 3.98 -11.52
C GLY A 51 -10.28 4.57 -10.23
N PHE A 52 -10.69 5.79 -9.89
CA PHE A 52 -10.35 6.45 -8.62
C PHE A 52 -10.75 5.60 -7.41
N ALA A 53 -12.02 5.15 -7.36
CA ALA A 53 -12.51 4.35 -6.25
C ALA A 53 -11.76 3.03 -6.10
N THR A 54 -11.45 2.35 -7.21
CA THR A 54 -10.68 1.09 -7.20
C THR A 54 -9.25 1.32 -6.70
N VAL A 55 -8.54 2.32 -7.24
CA VAL A 55 -7.17 2.64 -6.82
C VAL A 55 -7.16 3.04 -5.33
N LEU A 56 -8.08 3.90 -4.91
CA LEU A 56 -8.16 4.35 -3.52
C LEU A 56 -8.47 3.19 -2.57
N ALA A 57 -9.39 2.30 -2.92
CA ALA A 57 -9.73 1.14 -2.11
C ALA A 57 -8.50 0.25 -1.86
N ILE A 58 -7.70 -0.01 -2.89
CA ILE A 58 -6.47 -0.81 -2.77
C ILE A 58 -5.43 -0.07 -1.91
N GLN A 59 -5.23 1.24 -2.10
CA GLN A 59 -4.29 2.02 -1.29
C GLN A 59 -4.69 2.06 0.18
N LEU A 60 -5.98 2.23 0.48
CA LEU A 60 -6.49 2.21 1.85
C LEU A 60 -6.37 0.82 2.48
N LEU A 61 -6.59 -0.25 1.71
CA LEU A 61 -6.39 -1.62 2.16
C LEU A 61 -4.92 -1.87 2.52
N LEU A 62 -3.98 -1.42 1.69
CA LEU A 62 -2.55 -1.52 1.97
C LEU A 62 -2.17 -0.79 3.27
N ILE A 63 -2.66 0.44 3.47
CA ILE A 63 -2.46 1.19 4.72
C ILE A 63 -3.04 0.41 5.91
N ALA A 64 -4.25 -0.13 5.78
CA ALA A 64 -4.92 -0.87 6.84
C ALA A 64 -4.13 -2.13 7.22
N ILE A 65 -3.66 -2.91 6.25
CA ILE A 65 -2.83 -4.11 6.47
C ILE A 65 -1.56 -3.74 7.24
N LEU A 66 -0.80 -2.76 6.73
CA LEU A 66 0.44 -2.34 7.39
C LEU A 66 0.19 -1.76 8.78
N TRP A 67 -0.91 -1.05 8.99
CA TRP A 67 -1.31 -0.53 10.30
C TRP A 67 -1.65 -1.64 11.30
N ILE A 68 -2.44 -2.65 10.88
CA ILE A 68 -2.81 -3.80 11.70
C ILE A 68 -1.56 -4.61 12.08
N VAL A 69 -0.75 -4.99 11.09
CA VAL A 69 0.47 -5.80 11.31
C VAL A 69 1.41 -5.09 12.27
N LYS A 70 1.56 -3.77 12.15
CA LYS A 70 2.37 -2.97 13.06
C LYS A 70 1.87 -2.97 14.51
N ARG A 71 0.57 -3.20 14.74
CA ARG A 71 -0.05 -3.21 16.07
C ARG A 71 0.01 -4.58 16.73
N ILE A 72 -0.05 -5.66 15.94
CA ILE A 72 -0.16 -7.03 16.46
C ILE A 72 1.15 -7.83 16.42
N THR A 73 2.20 -7.30 15.79
CA THR A 73 3.48 -8.01 15.61
C THR A 73 4.68 -7.26 16.17
N SER A 74 5.81 -7.96 16.30
CA SER A 74 7.11 -7.37 16.64
C SER A 74 7.66 -6.51 15.49
N TYR A 75 8.60 -5.62 15.78
CA TYR A 75 9.25 -4.80 14.75
C TYR A 75 9.90 -5.63 13.63
N LYS A 76 10.52 -6.78 13.99
CA LYS A 76 11.16 -7.68 13.04
C LYS A 76 10.13 -8.27 12.07
N ASN A 77 9.01 -8.75 12.59
CA ASN A 77 7.94 -9.34 11.78
C ASN A 77 7.26 -8.28 10.91
N PHE A 78 6.98 -7.10 11.47
CA PHE A 78 6.46 -5.96 10.71
C PHE A 78 7.40 -5.56 9.56
N SER A 79 8.71 -5.48 9.82
CA SER A 79 9.70 -5.13 8.80
C SER A 79 9.77 -6.18 7.71
N LEU A 80 9.68 -7.47 8.06
CA LEU A 80 9.63 -8.55 7.08
C LEU A 80 8.37 -8.48 6.20
N VAL A 81 7.19 -8.27 6.80
CA VAL A 81 5.94 -8.11 6.04
C VAL A 81 6.00 -6.89 5.12
N ASN A 82 6.50 -5.75 5.60
CA ASN A 82 6.64 -4.56 4.77
C ASN A 82 7.63 -4.78 3.62
N LEU A 83 8.75 -5.48 3.87
CA LEU A 83 9.71 -5.84 2.83
C LEU A 83 9.07 -6.75 1.77
N ILE A 84 8.27 -7.74 2.18
CA ILE A 84 7.52 -8.59 1.25
C ILE A 84 6.57 -7.75 0.39
N LEU A 85 5.85 -6.79 0.98
CA LEU A 85 4.95 -5.90 0.23
C LEU A 85 5.70 -4.98 -0.75
N ILE A 86 6.94 -4.56 -0.43
CA ILE A 86 7.80 -3.83 -1.36
C ILE A 86 8.20 -4.72 -2.54
N ILE A 87 8.62 -5.97 -2.28
CA ILE A 87 8.98 -6.93 -3.32
C ILE A 87 7.77 -7.23 -4.22
N LEU A 88 6.60 -7.46 -3.64
CA LEU A 88 5.35 -7.62 -4.40
C LEU A 88 5.03 -6.37 -5.22
N GLY A 89 5.26 -5.19 -4.68
CA GLY A 89 5.15 -3.92 -5.42
C GLY A 89 6.08 -3.86 -6.64
N LEU A 90 7.32 -4.29 -6.49
CA LEU A 90 8.30 -4.33 -7.59
C LEU A 90 7.90 -5.36 -8.65
N LEU A 91 7.52 -6.57 -8.25
CA LEU A 91 7.05 -7.61 -9.17
C LEU A 91 5.82 -7.16 -9.94
N GLY A 92 4.86 -6.53 -9.25
CA GLY A 92 3.68 -5.97 -9.88
C GLY A 92 3.99 -4.82 -10.85
N LEU A 93 4.92 -3.92 -10.49
CA LEU A 93 5.38 -2.86 -11.40
C LEU A 93 6.05 -3.44 -12.66
N ILE A 94 6.90 -4.46 -12.51
CA ILE A 94 7.53 -5.17 -13.63
C ILE A 94 6.46 -5.82 -14.52
N TYR A 95 5.48 -6.49 -13.91
CA TYR A 95 4.38 -7.10 -14.64
C TYR A 95 3.57 -6.05 -15.41
N THR A 96 3.22 -4.92 -14.77
CA THR A 96 2.54 -3.80 -15.43
C THR A 96 3.38 -3.23 -16.58
N PHE A 97 4.69 -3.09 -16.40
CA PHE A 97 5.58 -2.65 -17.47
C PHE A 97 5.60 -3.64 -18.65
N TYR A 98 5.67 -4.94 -18.38
CA TYR A 98 5.58 -5.97 -19.41
C TYR A 98 4.24 -5.90 -20.16
N ASP A 99 3.13 -5.82 -19.43
CA ASP A 99 1.79 -5.70 -20.02
C ASP A 99 1.68 -4.44 -20.91
N PHE A 100 2.16 -3.30 -20.43
CA PHE A 100 2.13 -2.04 -21.18
C PHE A 100 3.08 -2.01 -22.38
N THR A 101 4.02 -2.95 -22.51
CA THR A 101 5.01 -2.95 -23.61
C THR A 101 4.83 -4.09 -24.59
N GLN A 102 4.26 -5.22 -24.16
CA GLN A 102 4.21 -6.46 -24.95
C GLN A 102 2.80 -6.94 -25.30
N THR A 103 1.75 -6.41 -24.65
CA THR A 103 0.36 -6.85 -24.91
C THR A 103 -0.43 -5.80 -25.68
N SER A 104 -1.73 -6.03 -25.87
CA SER A 104 -2.66 -5.06 -26.46
C SER A 104 -2.68 -3.72 -25.71
N HIS A 105 -2.32 -3.70 -24.43
CA HIS A 105 -2.23 -2.47 -23.62
C HIS A 105 -1.12 -1.52 -24.09
N LYS A 106 -0.17 -1.98 -24.93
CA LYS A 106 0.82 -1.11 -25.60
C LYS A 106 0.19 -0.01 -26.45
N TYR A 107 -0.98 -0.27 -27.04
CA TYR A 107 -1.68 0.69 -27.89
C TYR A 107 -2.52 1.70 -27.10
N MET A 108 -2.50 1.64 -25.77
CA MET A 108 -3.16 2.63 -24.93
C MET A 108 -2.39 3.95 -24.94
N ASN A 109 -3.08 5.02 -24.55
CA ASN A 109 -2.49 6.35 -24.48
C ASN A 109 -1.39 6.39 -23.40
N SER A 110 -0.35 7.19 -23.58
CA SER A 110 0.71 7.37 -22.57
C SER A 110 0.18 7.84 -21.22
N GLN A 111 -0.93 8.59 -21.19
CA GLN A 111 -1.64 8.96 -19.96
C GLN A 111 -2.17 7.73 -19.22
N PHE A 112 -2.70 6.74 -19.93
CA PHE A 112 -3.14 5.48 -19.33
C PHE A 112 -1.98 4.77 -18.64
N HIS A 113 -0.83 4.66 -19.32
CA HIS A 113 0.37 4.06 -18.76
C HIS A 113 0.85 4.81 -17.52
N ALA A 114 0.89 6.15 -17.59
CA ALA A 114 1.23 7.00 -16.44
C ALA A 114 0.29 6.76 -15.25
N GLY A 115 -1.01 6.57 -15.49
CA GLY A 115 -1.98 6.21 -14.46
C GLY A 115 -1.64 4.89 -13.75
N GLY A 116 -1.24 3.87 -14.50
CA GLY A 116 -0.80 2.58 -13.96
C GLY A 116 0.52 2.67 -13.17
N TYR A 117 1.49 3.44 -13.64
CA TYR A 117 2.74 3.67 -12.88
C TYR A 117 2.51 4.48 -11.61
N LEU A 118 1.58 5.44 -11.65
CA LEU A 118 1.23 6.26 -10.49
C LEU A 118 0.57 5.45 -9.38
N PHE A 119 -0.18 4.39 -9.71
CA PHE A 119 -0.68 3.40 -8.74
C PHE A 119 0.47 2.77 -7.94
N TRP A 120 1.52 2.29 -8.63
CA TRP A 120 2.69 1.70 -7.98
C TRP A 120 3.51 2.72 -7.18
N ALA A 121 3.62 3.96 -7.66
CA ALA A 121 4.23 5.03 -6.87
C ALA A 121 3.49 5.24 -5.54
N GLY A 122 2.15 5.24 -5.54
CA GLY A 122 1.33 5.27 -4.32
C GLY A 122 1.62 4.10 -3.38
N TRP A 123 1.74 2.89 -3.92
CA TRP A 123 2.09 1.68 -3.16
C TRP A 123 3.43 1.85 -2.43
N PHE A 124 4.47 2.26 -3.14
CA PHE A 124 5.80 2.46 -2.56
C PHE A 124 5.83 3.61 -1.55
N ILE A 125 5.13 4.72 -1.79
CA ILE A 125 5.02 5.81 -0.82
C ILE A 125 4.46 5.29 0.51
N THR A 126 3.44 4.45 0.47
CA THR A 126 2.88 3.82 1.68
C THR A 126 3.91 2.93 2.37
N CYS A 127 4.55 2.00 1.66
CA CYS A 127 5.55 1.11 2.24
C CYS A 127 6.73 1.88 2.86
N LEU A 128 7.25 2.89 2.16
CA LEU A 128 8.36 3.74 2.62
C LEU A 128 7.94 4.58 3.83
N TYR A 129 6.75 5.18 3.81
CA TYR A 129 6.22 5.89 4.98
C TYR A 129 6.22 4.98 6.21
N PHE A 130 5.76 3.75 6.07
CA PHE A 130 5.71 2.78 7.17
C PHE A 130 7.09 2.30 7.66
N PHE A 131 8.09 2.30 6.77
CA PHE A 131 9.49 2.01 7.08
C PHE A 131 10.14 3.14 7.91
N PHE A 132 9.95 4.40 7.48
CA PHE A 132 10.59 5.56 8.10
C PHE A 132 9.81 6.15 9.28
N ALA A 133 8.49 5.95 9.34
CA ALA A 133 7.68 6.28 10.51
C ALA A 133 7.98 5.28 11.63
N ARG A 134 9.18 5.39 12.21
CA ARG A 134 9.66 4.67 13.39
C ARG A 134 8.64 4.87 14.51
N VAL A 135 7.78 3.89 14.70
CA VAL A 135 7.01 3.76 15.93
C VAL A 135 7.84 2.79 16.75
N LYS A 136 8.50 3.32 17.78
CA LYS A 136 9.22 2.50 18.75
C LYS A 136 8.22 1.43 19.22
N PRO A 137 8.55 0.13 19.12
CA PRO A 137 7.71 -0.92 19.68
C PRO A 137 7.42 -0.55 21.13
N LYS A 138 6.17 -0.65 21.56
CA LYS A 138 5.84 -0.45 22.97
C LYS A 138 6.64 -1.50 23.74
N PRO A 139 7.53 -1.11 24.68
CA PRO A 139 8.32 -2.08 25.41
C PRO A 139 7.37 -3.06 26.09
N ILE A 140 7.61 -4.36 25.89
CA ILE A 140 6.92 -5.41 26.63
C ILE A 140 7.35 -5.20 28.08
N THR A 141 6.44 -4.74 28.93
CA THR A 141 6.70 -4.70 30.37
C THR A 141 6.63 -6.15 30.82
N ILE A 142 7.79 -6.81 30.87
CA ILE A 142 7.89 -8.07 31.60
C ILE A 142 7.82 -7.65 33.07
N GLU A 143 6.67 -7.85 33.68
CA GLU A 143 6.50 -7.73 35.13
C GLU A 143 7.30 -8.88 35.74
N ASN A 144 8.62 -8.68 35.85
CA ASN A 144 9.46 -9.53 36.67
C ASN A 144 9.07 -9.23 38.10
N THR A 145 8.08 -9.93 38.64
CA THR A 145 7.89 -10.00 40.10
C THR A 145 9.19 -10.57 40.68
N PRO A 146 9.97 -9.81 41.46
CA PRO A 146 10.98 -10.42 42.30
C PRO A 146 10.18 -11.16 43.38
N LYS A 147 10.22 -12.50 43.36
CA LYS A 147 9.91 -13.25 44.57
C LYS A 147 10.99 -12.88 45.58
N GLU A 148 10.61 -11.99 46.47
CA GLU A 148 11.28 -11.64 47.72
C GLU A 148 11.98 -12.88 48.31
N THR A 149 13.30 -12.87 48.27
CA THR A 149 14.16 -13.74 49.07
C THR A 149 14.99 -12.78 49.91
N ILE A 150 14.86 -12.88 51.24
CA ILE A 150 15.68 -12.35 52.35
C ILE A 150 14.70 -12.28 53.56
N GLU A 151 14.93 -12.80 54.76
CA GLU A 151 16.14 -13.35 55.38
C GLU A 151 15.80 -14.18 56.63
N THR A 152 16.70 -15.11 56.91
CA THR A 152 16.90 -15.95 58.08
C THR A 152 17.11 -15.15 59.38
N THR A 153 16.55 -15.60 60.51
CA THR A 153 17.28 -15.59 61.80
C THR A 153 16.90 -16.80 62.64
N SER A 154 17.82 -17.77 62.69
CA SER A 154 17.98 -18.64 63.84
C SER A 154 18.50 -17.80 65.01
N ASN A 155 17.83 -17.85 66.16
CA ASN A 155 18.42 -17.47 67.44
C ASN A 155 17.72 -18.29 68.54
N LEU A 156 18.50 -19.20 69.14
CA LEU A 156 18.42 -19.83 70.47
C LEU A 156 17.10 -20.51 70.89
#